data_AF-K4KG86-F1
#
_entry.id   AF-K4KG86-F1
#
_cell.length_a   1.000
_cell.length_b   1.000
_cell.length_c   1.000
_cell.angle_alpha   90.00
_cell.angle_beta   90.00
_cell.angle_gamma   90.00
#
_symmetry.space_group_name_H-M   'P 1'
#
loop_
_entity.id
_entity.type
_entity.pdbx_description
1 polymer ?
#
loop_
_entity_poly.entity_id
_entity_poly.type
_entity_poly.pdbx_seq_one_letter_code
_entity_poly.pdbx_strand_id
1 'polypeptide(L)'
;MANLTQKHRLIHVNSPLGADQLIATSLNGEESISGLFRYEIELWSENHAITQKDLVGKPLTLTLNRDGQEQRRFIHGYVNQFAMLDVNAEGLRKYRAILVPGLWFASLGSNNRVFHNKTAKQIVEDVLGEYSKVVKLSLKLNASYAVREYCVQFDETDFDFVSRLMAEEGIAYYFVHSEGSLELVVTDDAQGFYDLPDSVVEYDGGGSHPAKSTIHAWSKQFAYHTGGFEFKDYNEFTPDKDHKLEIKTSNKLNDVAAYKLRTFGRYTFEQDADPKHKITDKTNRHRAKMAMESIESGHELADATSDCAAFCAGGRFELEHSLDTEKGKYLIVALSISAADGNGVVSGFQNQFRAVPVDIMPRPHPLRYQRKVNYPMVATVLEVKATGADSSQDAYTQLKVKFPWNSQQNSCWVRVQQAFSGKNWGANFVPRIGQEVIVTYLNGDPDRPIVSGAVYNATNTGPNYTSTQSGWKTEWDGSAFNELRFDDKKGAEEIFMEAGKDHNFIVHNDQKGKIENDQTIEVIKNRTLTVAEGNETHTVKKGDQTISIDSGNQALTIKKGTQTIDVKGAVKITSKASIELKVGGSSIKLTPSGIEIKGTTLKAKGDATAEVKAGGMLTIKGSLTKIN
;
A
#
# COMPACT_ATOMS: atom_id res chain seq x y z
N MET A 1 -65.87 7.73 -20.48
CA MET A 1 -64.49 7.56 -20.01
C MET A 1 -64.09 8.88 -19.38
N ALA A 2 -63.82 8.90 -18.08
CA ALA A 2 -63.31 10.10 -17.44
C ALA A 2 -61.84 10.23 -17.87
N ASN A 3 -61.51 11.25 -18.65
CA ASN A 3 -60.13 11.50 -19.04
C ASN A 3 -59.27 11.58 -17.77
N LEU A 4 -58.21 10.78 -17.71
CA LEU A 4 -57.19 10.92 -16.67
C LEU A 4 -56.71 12.38 -16.64
N THR A 5 -56.83 13.03 -15.48
CA THR A 5 -56.36 14.40 -15.25
C THR A 5 -55.59 14.45 -13.94
N GLN A 6 -54.42 15.08 -13.97
CA GLN A 6 -53.63 15.36 -12.77
C GLN A 6 -54.07 16.64 -12.05
N LYS A 7 -54.97 17.43 -12.65
CA LYS A 7 -55.50 18.66 -12.04
C LYS A 7 -56.17 18.35 -10.69
N HIS A 8 -55.81 19.12 -9.65
CA HIS A 8 -56.31 18.99 -8.26
C HIS A 8 -55.89 17.72 -7.50
N ARG A 9 -54.88 16.99 -7.98
CA ARG A 9 -54.33 15.82 -7.29
C ARG A 9 -53.30 16.21 -6.21
N LEU A 10 -53.20 15.41 -5.16
CA LEU A 10 -52.15 15.51 -4.14
C LEU A 10 -50.78 15.14 -4.74
N ILE A 11 -50.73 14.10 -5.56
CA ILE A 11 -49.49 13.62 -6.18
C ILE A 11 -49.54 13.88 -7.68
N HIS A 12 -48.68 14.77 -8.16
CA HIS A 12 -48.49 15.02 -9.59
C HIS A 12 -47.21 14.32 -10.05
N VAL A 13 -47.24 13.74 -11.24
CA VAL A 13 -46.12 13.11 -11.91
C VAL A 13 -45.85 13.81 -13.24
N ASN A 14 -44.64 14.33 -13.36
CA ASN A 14 -44.07 14.81 -14.61
C ASN A 14 -43.08 13.76 -15.13
N SER A 15 -43.36 13.20 -16.31
CA SER A 15 -42.59 12.12 -16.91
C SER A 15 -42.31 12.39 -18.40
N PRO A 16 -41.34 11.68 -19.01
CA PRO A 16 -41.05 11.79 -20.44
C PRO A 16 -42.21 11.40 -21.39
N LEU A 17 -43.26 10.77 -20.87
CA LEU A 17 -44.44 10.39 -21.65
C LEU A 17 -45.36 11.58 -21.97
N GLY A 18 -45.20 12.71 -21.27
CA GLY A 18 -46.06 13.88 -21.40
C GLY A 18 -47.14 13.96 -20.31
N ALA A 19 -47.89 15.06 -20.33
CA ALA A 19 -48.93 15.35 -19.36
C ALA A 19 -50.07 14.31 -19.40
N ASP A 20 -50.64 14.03 -18.24
CA ASP A 20 -51.82 13.16 -18.05
C ASP A 20 -51.70 11.72 -18.61
N GLN A 21 -50.51 11.28 -19.02
CA GLN A 21 -50.27 9.89 -19.44
C GLN A 21 -50.12 8.92 -18.25
N LEU A 22 -49.71 9.44 -17.10
CA LEU A 22 -49.56 8.69 -15.86
C LEU A 22 -50.26 9.47 -14.75
N ILE A 23 -50.92 8.74 -13.86
CA ILE A 23 -51.47 9.28 -12.63
C ILE A 23 -50.85 8.55 -11.45
N ALA A 24 -50.18 9.27 -10.55
CA ALA A 24 -49.67 8.71 -9.31
C ALA A 24 -50.79 8.53 -8.27
N THR A 25 -50.88 7.34 -7.68
CA THR A 25 -51.85 7.04 -6.62
C THR A 25 -51.24 6.69 -5.28
N SER A 26 -49.97 6.30 -5.27
CA SER A 26 -49.24 6.10 -4.03
C SER A 26 -47.78 6.47 -4.21
N LEU A 27 -47.20 7.03 -3.16
CA LEU A 27 -45.78 7.30 -3.03
C LEU A 27 -45.35 6.81 -1.65
N ASN A 28 -44.38 5.90 -1.61
CA ASN A 28 -43.70 5.51 -0.37
C ASN A 28 -42.21 5.61 -0.58
N GLY A 29 -41.46 6.20 0.34
CA GLY A 29 -40.02 6.22 0.18
C GLY A 29 -39.26 6.73 1.38
N GLU A 30 -37.96 6.55 1.29
CA GLU A 30 -37.02 6.83 2.37
C GLU A 30 -35.87 7.66 1.83
N GLU A 31 -35.40 8.60 2.64
CA GLU A 31 -34.21 9.41 2.38
C GLU A 31 -33.46 9.70 3.68
N SER A 32 -32.14 9.87 3.57
CA SER A 32 -31.29 10.21 4.71
C SER A 32 -30.07 11.00 4.27
N ILE A 33 -29.51 11.78 5.18
CA ILE A 33 -28.18 12.36 5.01
C ILE A 33 -27.16 11.21 4.84
N SER A 34 -26.26 11.38 3.88
CA SER A 34 -25.23 10.41 3.51
C SER A 34 -25.77 9.03 3.12
N GLY A 35 -26.98 8.98 2.54
CA GLY A 35 -27.59 7.78 1.96
C GLY A 35 -28.30 8.09 0.65
N LEU A 36 -28.50 7.07 -0.19
CA LEU A 36 -29.27 7.21 -1.44
C LEU A 36 -30.76 7.09 -1.12
N PHE A 37 -31.57 8.08 -1.52
CA PHE A 37 -33.02 7.95 -1.38
C PHE A 37 -33.59 6.87 -2.31
N ARG A 38 -34.75 6.34 -1.94
CA ARG A 38 -35.53 5.42 -2.78
C ARG A 38 -37.02 5.70 -2.61
N TYR A 39 -37.69 6.02 -3.72
CA TYR A 39 -39.13 6.25 -3.74
C TYR A 39 -39.84 5.24 -4.63
N GLU A 40 -40.79 4.50 -4.08
CA GLU A 40 -41.71 3.62 -4.79
C GLU A 40 -43.00 4.35 -5.12
N ILE A 41 -43.39 4.31 -6.39
CA ILE A 41 -44.50 5.07 -6.94
C ILE A 41 -45.45 4.09 -7.62
N GLU A 42 -46.71 4.11 -7.22
CA GLU A 42 -47.78 3.40 -7.94
C GLU A 42 -48.50 4.37 -8.88
N LEU A 43 -48.63 3.94 -10.13
CA LEU A 43 -49.10 4.75 -11.25
C LEU A 43 -50.26 4.06 -11.98
N TRP A 44 -51.20 4.81 -12.52
CA TRP A 44 -52.23 4.33 -13.44
C TRP A 44 -52.12 5.01 -14.80
N SER A 45 -52.46 4.28 -15.86
CA SER A 45 -52.55 4.82 -17.22
C SER A 45 -53.64 4.12 -18.03
N GLU A 46 -54.26 4.87 -18.94
CA GLU A 46 -55.05 4.31 -20.06
C GLU A 46 -54.14 3.66 -21.11
N ASN A 47 -52.87 4.08 -21.20
CA ASN A 47 -51.91 3.54 -22.14
C ASN A 47 -51.35 2.20 -21.61
N HIS A 48 -51.79 1.09 -22.20
CA HIS A 48 -51.32 -0.25 -21.86
C HIS A 48 -49.98 -0.63 -22.50
N ALA A 49 -49.48 0.18 -23.43
CA ALA A 49 -48.30 -0.07 -24.23
C ALA A 49 -47.02 0.56 -23.65
N ILE A 50 -47.06 1.12 -22.43
CA ILE A 50 -45.87 1.66 -21.76
C ILE A 50 -44.91 0.51 -21.42
N THR A 51 -43.66 0.64 -21.86
CA THR A 51 -42.61 -0.36 -21.68
C THR A 51 -41.44 0.18 -20.87
N GLN A 52 -40.47 -0.68 -20.55
CA GLN A 52 -39.23 -0.26 -19.89
C GLN A 52 -38.50 0.87 -20.64
N LYS A 53 -38.53 0.86 -21.99
CA LYS A 53 -37.83 1.85 -22.83
C LYS A 53 -38.33 3.27 -22.61
N ASP A 54 -39.55 3.38 -22.10
CA ASP A 54 -40.22 4.65 -21.92
C ASP A 54 -39.80 5.34 -20.64
N LEU A 55 -39.40 4.58 -19.60
CA LEU A 55 -39.19 5.11 -18.25
C LEU A 55 -37.87 4.68 -17.58
N VAL A 56 -37.40 3.43 -17.74
CA VAL A 56 -36.19 2.96 -17.06
C VAL A 56 -34.96 3.77 -17.52
N GLY A 57 -34.19 4.27 -16.56
CA GLY A 57 -33.03 5.14 -16.77
C GLY A 57 -33.38 6.59 -17.13
N LYS A 58 -34.66 6.97 -17.21
CA LYS A 58 -35.10 8.33 -17.52
C LYS A 58 -35.50 9.10 -16.26
N PRO A 59 -35.38 10.44 -16.27
CA PRO A 59 -35.78 11.26 -15.15
C PRO A 59 -37.31 11.29 -14.98
N LEU A 60 -37.76 11.40 -13.74
CA LEU A 60 -39.16 11.60 -13.37
C LEU A 60 -39.21 12.55 -12.17
N THR A 61 -40.17 13.47 -12.19
CA THR A 61 -40.40 14.42 -11.08
C THR A 61 -41.79 14.18 -10.51
N LEU A 62 -41.86 13.93 -9.21
CA LEU A 62 -43.11 14.01 -8.47
C LEU A 62 -43.24 15.38 -7.81
N THR A 63 -44.47 15.86 -7.73
CA THR A 63 -44.81 17.07 -6.99
C THR A 63 -45.91 16.74 -6.00
N LEU A 64 -45.66 16.98 -4.72
CA LEU A 64 -46.65 16.88 -3.65
C LEU A 64 -47.32 18.24 -3.47
N ASN A 65 -48.62 18.30 -3.76
CA ASN A 65 -49.47 19.48 -3.67
C ASN A 65 -50.46 19.31 -2.52
N ARG A 66 -50.59 20.30 -1.65
CA ARG A 66 -51.63 20.32 -0.61
C ARG A 66 -52.55 21.51 -0.84
N ASP A 67 -53.85 21.28 -0.85
CA ASP A 67 -54.85 22.34 -1.01
C ASP A 67 -54.67 23.41 0.08
N GLY A 68 -54.64 24.67 -0.33
CA GLY A 68 -54.43 25.81 0.56
C GLY A 68 -52.97 26.10 0.92
N GLN A 69 -51.99 25.33 0.41
CA GLN A 69 -50.56 25.64 0.55
C GLN A 69 -49.94 26.13 -0.75
N GLU A 70 -49.20 27.25 -0.69
CA GLU A 70 -48.51 27.81 -1.86
C GLU A 70 -47.24 27.00 -2.23
N GLN A 71 -46.62 26.35 -1.25
CA GLN A 71 -45.39 25.60 -1.45
C GLN A 71 -45.64 24.17 -1.89
N ARG A 72 -44.84 23.76 -2.89
CA ARG A 72 -44.86 22.42 -3.47
C ARG A 72 -43.55 21.73 -3.11
N ARG A 73 -43.62 20.46 -2.71
CA ARG A 73 -42.41 19.63 -2.61
C ARG A 73 -42.19 18.91 -3.93
N PHE A 74 -41.00 19.06 -4.48
CA PHE A 74 -40.53 18.31 -5.62
C PHE A 74 -39.73 17.09 -5.16
N ILE A 75 -39.88 15.98 -5.87
CA ILE A 75 -39.06 14.77 -5.72
C ILE A 75 -38.63 14.36 -7.13
N HIS A 76 -37.42 14.78 -7.49
CA HIS A 76 -36.78 14.45 -8.76
C HIS A 76 -35.78 13.29 -8.61
N GLY A 77 -35.74 12.39 -9.59
CA GLY A 77 -34.74 11.33 -9.69
C GLY A 77 -34.86 10.54 -10.99
N TYR A 78 -34.23 9.37 -11.04
CA TYR A 78 -34.23 8.46 -12.19
C TYR A 78 -34.94 7.16 -11.86
N VAL A 79 -35.70 6.63 -12.82
CA VAL A 79 -36.41 5.35 -12.62
C VAL A 79 -35.41 4.19 -12.79
N ASN A 80 -35.07 3.46 -11.73
CA ASN A 80 -34.17 2.30 -11.83
C ASN A 80 -34.91 0.97 -12.01
N GLN A 81 -36.18 0.90 -11.59
CA GLN A 81 -37.01 -0.28 -11.71
C GLN A 81 -38.42 0.13 -12.14
N PHE A 82 -38.97 -0.59 -13.11
CA PHE A 82 -40.32 -0.37 -13.62
C PHE A 82 -41.04 -1.70 -13.76
N ALA A 83 -42.25 -1.80 -13.22
CA ALA A 83 -43.10 -2.98 -13.29
C ALA A 83 -44.46 -2.62 -13.88
N MET A 84 -44.97 -3.52 -14.73
CA MET A 84 -46.29 -3.43 -15.31
C MET A 84 -47.18 -4.42 -14.57
N LEU A 85 -48.24 -3.92 -13.94
CA LEU A 85 -49.13 -4.68 -13.06
C LEU A 85 -50.48 -4.89 -13.75
N ASP A 86 -51.48 -5.30 -12.96
CA ASP A 86 -52.81 -5.69 -13.44
C ASP A 86 -53.64 -4.50 -13.97
N VAL A 87 -54.73 -4.81 -14.67
CA VAL A 87 -55.72 -3.86 -15.18
C VAL A 87 -56.93 -3.84 -14.25
N ASN A 88 -57.39 -2.66 -13.85
CA ASN A 88 -58.56 -2.54 -12.98
C ASN A 88 -59.89 -2.70 -13.76
N ALA A 89 -61.00 -2.73 -13.03
CA ALA A 89 -62.34 -2.82 -13.62
C ALA A 89 -62.72 -1.63 -14.53
N GLU A 90 -62.02 -0.49 -14.41
CA GLU A 90 -62.19 0.70 -15.25
C GLU A 90 -61.34 0.64 -16.54
N GLY A 91 -60.56 -0.43 -16.74
CA GLY A 91 -59.70 -0.61 -17.91
C GLY A 91 -58.36 0.12 -17.83
N LEU A 92 -57.99 0.71 -16.69
CA LEU A 92 -56.69 1.34 -16.47
C LEU A 92 -55.66 0.29 -16.11
N ARG A 93 -54.43 0.42 -16.62
CA ARG A 93 -53.31 -0.45 -16.23
C ARG A 93 -52.52 0.17 -15.10
N LYS A 94 -52.23 -0.64 -14.07
CA LYS A 94 -51.36 -0.25 -12.96
C LYS A 94 -49.90 -0.45 -13.34
N TYR A 95 -49.05 0.48 -12.92
CA TYR A 95 -47.60 0.40 -13.03
C TYR A 95 -46.95 0.73 -11.69
N ARG A 96 -45.70 0.32 -11.53
CA ARG A 96 -44.87 0.68 -10.38
C ARG A 96 -43.50 1.15 -10.87
N ALA A 97 -43.04 2.29 -10.37
CA ALA A 97 -41.72 2.82 -10.65
C ALA A 97 -40.94 3.00 -9.34
N ILE A 98 -39.64 2.68 -9.35
CA ILE A 98 -38.72 3.01 -8.27
C ILE A 98 -37.80 4.12 -8.73
N LEU A 99 -37.80 5.22 -7.99
CA LEU A 99 -37.04 6.43 -8.25
C LEU A 99 -35.84 6.51 -7.30
N VAL A 100 -34.66 6.80 -7.86
CA VAL A 100 -33.37 6.91 -7.14
C VAL A 100 -32.62 8.18 -7.55
N PRO A 101 -31.66 8.68 -6.75
CA PRO A 101 -30.83 9.82 -7.15
C PRO A 101 -29.91 9.45 -8.31
N GLY A 102 -29.44 10.43 -9.07
CA GLY A 102 -28.40 10.20 -10.08
C GLY A 102 -27.09 9.63 -9.52
N LEU A 103 -26.78 9.89 -8.24
CA LEU A 103 -25.63 9.28 -7.56
C LEU A 103 -25.71 7.74 -7.51
N TRP A 104 -26.92 7.16 -7.56
CA TRP A 104 -27.11 5.72 -7.58
C TRP A 104 -26.40 5.03 -8.76
N PHE A 105 -26.26 5.70 -9.91
CA PHE A 105 -25.56 5.11 -11.06
C PHE A 105 -24.08 4.81 -10.76
N ALA A 106 -23.46 5.53 -9.81
CA ALA A 106 -22.09 5.24 -9.36
C ALA A 106 -21.98 3.92 -8.55
N SER A 107 -23.11 3.32 -8.14
CA SER A 107 -23.14 1.99 -7.51
C SER A 107 -23.14 0.83 -8.52
N LEU A 108 -23.34 1.11 -9.81
CA LEU A 108 -23.38 0.09 -10.86
C LEU A 108 -22.01 -0.24 -11.45
N GLY A 109 -21.08 0.72 -11.38
CA GLY A 109 -19.73 0.59 -11.92
C GLY A 109 -18.68 0.50 -10.81
N SER A 110 -17.63 -0.25 -11.08
CA SER A 110 -16.43 -0.32 -10.25
C SER A 110 -15.19 -0.12 -11.11
N ASN A 111 -14.21 0.57 -10.57
CA ASN A 111 -12.93 0.77 -11.21
C ASN A 111 -11.79 0.42 -10.24
N ASN A 112 -10.64 0.00 -10.78
CA ASN A 112 -9.43 -0.14 -10.00
C ASN A 112 -8.45 0.97 -10.41
N ARG A 113 -8.26 1.96 -9.54
CA ARG A 113 -7.57 3.23 -9.86
C ARG A 113 -6.64 3.62 -8.74
N VAL A 114 -5.61 4.38 -9.13
CA VAL A 114 -4.66 4.99 -8.20
C VAL A 114 -4.69 6.50 -8.42
N PHE A 115 -4.80 7.23 -7.31
CA PHE A 115 -4.77 8.69 -7.25
C PHE A 115 -3.52 9.12 -6.49
N HIS A 116 -2.71 9.98 -7.12
CA HIS A 116 -1.51 10.55 -6.52
C HIS A 116 -1.68 12.03 -6.25
N ASN A 117 -1.21 12.47 -5.09
CA ASN A 117 -1.10 13.88 -4.71
C ASN A 117 -2.43 14.65 -4.88
N LYS A 118 -3.53 14.04 -4.43
CA LYS A 118 -4.87 14.64 -4.49
C LYS A 118 -5.53 14.65 -3.12
N THR A 119 -6.32 15.69 -2.87
CA THR A 119 -7.22 15.75 -1.71
C THR A 119 -8.44 14.86 -1.93
N ALA A 120 -9.14 14.47 -0.86
CA ALA A 120 -10.42 13.74 -0.99
C ALA A 120 -11.41 14.49 -1.87
N LYS A 121 -11.49 15.82 -1.72
CA LYS A 121 -12.33 16.70 -2.56
C LYS A 121 -12.04 16.50 -4.05
N GLN A 122 -10.77 16.62 -4.45
CA GLN A 122 -10.37 16.47 -5.85
C GLN A 122 -10.70 15.08 -6.38
N ILE A 123 -10.46 14.03 -5.59
CA ILE A 123 -10.79 12.66 -5.99
C ILE A 123 -12.31 12.49 -6.17
N VAL A 124 -13.11 13.02 -5.27
CA VAL A 124 -14.58 13.00 -5.38
C VAL A 124 -15.05 13.77 -6.62
N GLU A 125 -14.47 14.95 -6.90
CA GLU A 125 -14.76 15.73 -8.11
C GLU A 125 -14.40 14.94 -9.39
N ASP A 126 -13.23 14.29 -9.42
CA ASP A 126 -12.79 13.49 -10.58
C ASP A 126 -13.74 12.32 -10.84
N VAL A 127 -14.04 11.53 -9.80
CA VAL A 127 -14.88 10.33 -9.91
C VAL A 127 -16.32 10.70 -10.26
N LEU A 128 -16.91 11.68 -9.56
CA LEU A 128 -18.29 12.10 -9.84
C LEU A 128 -18.42 12.92 -11.12
N GLY A 129 -17.32 13.49 -11.64
CA GLY A 129 -17.29 14.16 -12.94
C GLY A 129 -17.67 13.25 -14.10
N GLU A 130 -17.34 11.96 -14.02
CA GLU A 130 -17.76 10.93 -14.99
C GLU A 130 -19.28 10.73 -15.02
N TYR A 131 -19.97 11.09 -13.93
CA TYR A 131 -21.41 11.00 -13.75
C TYR A 131 -22.13 12.34 -13.93
N SER A 132 -21.46 13.38 -14.47
CA SER A 132 -22.00 14.74 -14.63
C SER A 132 -23.31 14.85 -15.42
N LYS A 133 -23.66 13.83 -16.23
CA LYS A 133 -24.96 13.76 -16.93
C LYS A 133 -26.14 13.50 -15.99
N VAL A 134 -25.89 12.88 -14.84
CA VAL A 134 -26.92 12.44 -13.88
C VAL A 134 -26.71 13.01 -12.48
N VAL A 135 -25.50 13.45 -12.15
CA VAL A 135 -25.15 14.08 -10.86
C VAL A 135 -24.83 15.56 -11.07
N LYS A 136 -25.59 16.45 -10.43
CA LYS A 136 -25.26 17.87 -10.29
C LYS A 136 -24.65 18.10 -8.92
N LEU A 137 -23.33 18.19 -8.85
CA LEU A 137 -22.57 18.32 -7.61
C LEU A 137 -22.54 19.78 -7.12
N SER A 138 -22.85 20.00 -5.84
CA SER A 138 -22.75 21.29 -5.15
C SER A 138 -21.88 21.16 -3.90
N LEU A 139 -20.74 21.85 -3.88
CA LEU A 139 -19.76 21.77 -2.79
C LEU A 139 -19.96 22.92 -1.79
N LYS A 140 -20.31 22.59 -0.54
CA LYS A 140 -20.40 23.53 0.60
C LYS A 140 -19.41 23.12 1.69
N LEU A 141 -18.14 23.22 1.38
CA LEU A 141 -17.03 22.70 2.19
C LEU A 141 -16.18 23.86 2.74
N ASN A 142 -15.95 23.88 4.05
CA ASN A 142 -15.20 24.93 4.75
C ASN A 142 -13.82 24.44 5.24
N ALA A 143 -13.63 23.13 5.39
CA ALA A 143 -12.38 22.56 5.88
C ALA A 143 -11.29 22.50 4.80
N SER A 144 -10.06 22.27 5.25
CA SER A 144 -8.93 21.94 4.38
C SER A 144 -8.59 20.45 4.53
N TYR A 145 -8.50 19.75 3.40
CA TYR A 145 -8.24 18.30 3.37
C TYR A 145 -6.78 18.01 3.04
N ALA A 146 -6.24 16.94 3.61
CA ALA A 146 -4.88 16.52 3.30
C ALA A 146 -4.73 16.07 1.85
N VAL A 147 -3.59 16.45 1.26
CA VAL A 147 -3.15 15.95 -0.03
C VAL A 147 -2.61 14.53 0.19
N ARG A 148 -3.38 13.53 -0.23
CA ARG A 148 -2.98 12.12 -0.14
C ARG A 148 -1.87 11.88 -1.14
N GLU A 149 -0.74 11.35 -0.67
CA GLU A 149 0.34 10.95 -1.55
C GLU A 149 -0.09 9.80 -2.47
N TYR A 150 -0.82 8.85 -1.90
CA TYR A 150 -1.27 7.63 -2.55
C TYR A 150 -2.66 7.28 -2.03
N CYS A 151 -3.61 7.07 -2.93
CA CYS A 151 -4.95 6.62 -2.60
C CYS A 151 -5.48 5.69 -3.70
N VAL A 152 -6.05 4.56 -3.30
CA VAL A 152 -6.43 3.47 -4.17
C VAL A 152 -7.92 3.23 -4.06
N GLN A 153 -8.57 3.16 -5.22
CA GLN A 153 -9.85 2.52 -5.39
C GLN A 153 -9.56 1.10 -5.87
N PHE A 154 -9.95 0.08 -5.10
CA PHE A 154 -9.71 -1.31 -5.48
C PHE A 154 -10.85 -2.21 -5.02
N ASP A 155 -11.45 -2.93 -5.97
CA ASP A 155 -12.54 -3.88 -5.74
C ASP A 155 -13.74 -3.25 -5.01
N GLU A 156 -14.05 -2.00 -5.36
CA GLU A 156 -15.19 -1.23 -4.83
C GLU A 156 -15.85 -0.39 -5.93
N THR A 157 -17.16 -0.17 -5.80
CA THR A 157 -17.91 0.69 -6.72
C THR A 157 -17.47 2.14 -6.58
N ASP A 158 -17.72 2.96 -7.60
CA ASP A 158 -17.40 4.39 -7.53
C ASP A 158 -18.19 5.06 -6.37
N PHE A 159 -19.44 4.62 -6.13
CA PHE A 159 -20.25 5.07 -5.01
C PHE A 159 -19.65 4.71 -3.64
N ASP A 160 -19.21 3.45 -3.46
CA ASP A 160 -18.59 3.01 -2.21
C ASP A 160 -17.29 3.78 -1.96
N PHE A 161 -16.49 3.99 -3.01
CA PHE A 161 -15.22 4.72 -2.93
C PHE A 161 -15.41 6.17 -2.51
N VAL A 162 -16.30 6.92 -3.18
CA VAL A 162 -16.54 8.32 -2.82
C VAL A 162 -17.21 8.43 -1.44
N SER A 163 -18.10 7.49 -1.08
CA SER A 163 -18.73 7.46 0.24
C SER A 163 -17.71 7.18 1.35
N ARG A 164 -16.75 6.28 1.10
CA ARG A 164 -15.62 6.01 1.99
C ARG A 164 -14.75 7.26 2.18
N LEU A 165 -14.34 7.90 1.09
CA LEU A 165 -13.52 9.12 1.16
C LEU A 165 -14.23 10.28 1.86
N MET A 166 -15.50 10.49 1.57
CA MET A 166 -16.31 11.50 2.27
C MET A 166 -16.42 11.19 3.76
N ALA A 167 -16.68 9.93 4.13
CA ALA A 167 -16.76 9.51 5.54
C ALA A 167 -15.42 9.65 6.30
N GLU A 168 -14.30 9.34 5.65
CA GLU A 168 -12.96 9.52 6.21
C GLU A 168 -12.62 10.98 6.55
N GLU A 169 -13.18 11.93 5.80
CA GLU A 169 -13.02 13.38 6.01
C GLU A 169 -14.20 14.00 6.78
N GLY A 170 -15.20 13.21 7.18
CA GLY A 170 -16.39 13.70 7.87
C GLY A 170 -17.33 14.54 7.00
N ILE A 171 -17.24 14.42 5.68
CA ILE A 171 -18.11 15.10 4.72
C ILE A 171 -19.44 14.34 4.64
N ALA A 172 -20.54 15.03 4.90
CA ALA A 172 -21.89 14.54 4.70
C ALA A 172 -22.40 14.96 3.31
N TYR A 173 -23.43 14.27 2.81
CA TYR A 173 -24.13 14.69 1.60
C TYR A 173 -25.65 14.55 1.73
N TYR A 174 -26.40 15.32 0.97
CA TYR A 174 -27.85 15.26 0.90
C TYR A 174 -28.34 15.74 -0.47
N PHE A 175 -29.65 15.66 -0.71
CA PHE A 175 -30.24 15.97 -1.99
C PHE A 175 -31.18 17.17 -1.89
N VAL A 176 -31.01 18.14 -2.79
CA VAL A 176 -31.94 19.26 -2.94
C VAL A 176 -32.73 19.06 -4.22
N HIS A 177 -34.04 18.88 -4.07
CA HIS A 177 -34.96 18.67 -5.18
C HIS A 177 -35.56 20.00 -5.62
N SER A 178 -35.61 20.20 -6.93
CA SER A 178 -36.34 21.31 -7.56
C SER A 178 -37.14 20.78 -8.76
N GLU A 179 -37.96 21.63 -9.37
CA GLU A 179 -38.74 21.23 -10.53
C GLU A 179 -37.84 20.77 -11.68
N GLY A 180 -37.81 19.46 -11.95
CA GLY A 180 -37.01 18.87 -13.03
C GLY A 180 -35.51 18.79 -12.77
N SER A 181 -35.03 19.02 -11.54
CA SER A 181 -33.61 18.96 -11.21
C SER A 181 -33.36 18.41 -9.80
N LEU A 182 -32.18 17.84 -9.60
CA LEU A 182 -31.69 17.31 -8.33
C LEU A 182 -30.23 17.68 -8.15
N GLU A 183 -29.91 18.32 -7.03
CA GLU A 183 -28.53 18.62 -6.64
C GLU A 183 -28.05 17.66 -5.55
N LEU A 184 -26.86 17.11 -5.73
CA LEU A 184 -26.11 16.44 -4.66
C LEU A 184 -25.30 17.51 -3.94
N VAL A 185 -25.74 17.90 -2.75
CA VAL A 185 -25.01 18.85 -1.91
C VAL A 185 -24.10 18.07 -0.98
N VAL A 186 -22.81 18.39 -0.99
CA VAL A 186 -21.83 17.85 -0.04
C VAL A 186 -21.39 18.95 0.92
N THR A 187 -21.29 18.63 2.20
CA THR A 187 -20.95 19.61 3.24
C THR A 187 -20.23 18.99 4.43
N ASP A 188 -19.35 19.76 5.07
CA ASP A 188 -18.59 19.38 6.26
C ASP A 188 -18.96 20.20 7.50
N ASP A 189 -19.95 21.09 7.37
CA ASP A 189 -20.39 22.04 8.40
C ASP A 189 -21.93 22.12 8.46
N ALA A 190 -22.48 22.30 9.67
CA ALA A 190 -23.92 22.37 9.89
C ALA A 190 -24.59 23.55 9.15
N GLN A 191 -23.85 24.62 8.85
CA GLN A 191 -24.34 25.75 8.07
C GLN A 191 -24.58 25.40 6.59
N GLY A 192 -24.00 24.30 6.10
CA GLY A 192 -24.18 23.86 4.72
C GLY A 192 -25.57 23.27 4.43
N PHE A 193 -26.34 22.91 5.46
CA PHE A 193 -27.76 22.55 5.35
C PHE A 193 -28.63 23.79 5.11
N TYR A 194 -29.87 23.59 4.67
CA TYR A 194 -30.76 24.70 4.30
C TYR A 194 -32.02 24.73 5.14
N ASP A 195 -32.57 25.92 5.34
CA ASP A 195 -33.86 26.10 6.03
C ASP A 195 -35.01 25.75 5.09
N LEU A 196 -35.96 24.99 5.61
CA LEU A 196 -37.19 24.69 4.88
C LEU A 196 -38.02 25.98 4.76
N PRO A 197 -38.77 26.17 3.66
CA PRO A 197 -39.47 27.43 3.42
C PRO A 197 -40.53 27.79 4.48
N ASP A 198 -41.21 26.80 5.07
CA ASP A 198 -42.04 26.93 6.28
C ASP A 198 -41.28 26.38 7.49
N SER A 199 -40.24 27.11 7.91
CA SER A 199 -39.32 26.59 8.92
C SER A 199 -39.95 26.44 10.30
N VAL A 200 -40.95 27.23 10.69
CA VAL A 200 -41.57 27.14 12.03
C VAL A 200 -42.78 26.19 12.01
N VAL A 201 -42.71 25.09 12.78
CA VAL A 201 -43.74 24.03 12.79
C VAL A 201 -44.18 23.71 14.21
N GLU A 202 -45.50 23.69 14.43
CA GLU A 202 -46.11 23.39 15.73
C GLU A 202 -46.24 21.88 15.97
N TYR A 203 -45.94 21.47 17.20
CA TYR A 203 -46.36 20.19 17.75
C TYR A 203 -47.77 20.26 18.33
N ASP A 204 -48.68 19.43 17.83
CA ASP A 204 -50.11 19.49 18.19
C ASP A 204 -50.55 18.45 19.24
N GLY A 205 -49.63 17.59 19.72
CA GLY A 205 -49.96 16.57 20.71
C GLY A 205 -50.72 15.35 20.17
N GLY A 206 -50.69 15.09 18.86
CA GLY A 206 -51.45 14.02 18.21
C GLY A 206 -52.84 14.47 17.75
N GLY A 207 -53.02 15.78 17.62
CA GLY A 207 -54.21 16.39 17.04
C GLY A 207 -54.22 16.28 15.52
N SER A 208 -55.27 16.83 14.91
CA SER A 208 -55.35 17.03 13.46
C SER A 208 -55.70 18.48 13.20
N HIS A 209 -54.84 19.21 12.49
CA HIS A 209 -55.10 20.59 12.10
C HIS A 209 -55.48 20.66 10.62
N PRO A 210 -56.74 20.95 10.26
CA PRO A 210 -57.17 20.92 8.86
C PRO A 210 -56.58 22.07 8.02
N ALA A 211 -56.10 23.14 8.65
CA ALA A 211 -55.65 24.36 7.98
C ALA A 211 -54.12 24.54 7.89
N LYS A 212 -53.32 23.73 8.59
CA LYS A 212 -51.86 23.84 8.59
C LYS A 212 -51.22 22.47 8.85
N SER A 213 -50.01 22.29 8.34
CA SER A 213 -49.23 21.08 8.63
C SER A 213 -48.59 21.18 10.03
N THR A 214 -48.59 20.08 10.79
CA THR A 214 -48.11 20.01 12.17
C THR A 214 -47.32 18.74 12.43
N ILE A 215 -46.56 18.72 13.52
CA ILE A 215 -45.92 17.52 14.04
C ILE A 215 -46.91 16.87 15.03
N HIS A 216 -47.22 15.60 14.81
CA HIS A 216 -48.23 14.85 15.58
C HIS A 216 -47.62 14.02 16.71
N ALA A 217 -46.38 13.57 16.53
CA ALA A 217 -45.64 12.84 17.57
C ALA A 217 -44.22 13.38 17.61
N TRP A 218 -43.69 13.57 18.82
CA TRP A 218 -42.33 14.02 19.07
C TRP A 218 -41.74 13.24 20.23
N SER A 219 -40.57 12.63 20.01
CA SER A 219 -39.86 11.85 21.01
C SER A 219 -38.37 12.15 20.95
N LYS A 220 -37.89 12.92 21.92
CA LYS A 220 -36.47 13.16 22.14
C LYS A 220 -35.83 11.99 22.89
N GLN A 221 -34.73 11.47 22.36
CA GLN A 221 -34.04 10.28 22.83
C GLN A 221 -32.56 10.57 23.05
N PHE A 222 -32.02 9.97 24.11
CA PHE A 222 -30.60 10.03 24.43
C PHE A 222 -29.98 8.63 24.45
N ALA A 223 -28.92 8.42 23.67
CA ALA A 223 -28.20 7.16 23.62
C ALA A 223 -26.80 7.28 24.24
N TYR A 224 -26.40 6.27 25.02
CA TYR A 224 -25.04 6.19 25.54
C TYR A 224 -24.05 5.83 24.43
N HIS A 225 -22.85 6.41 24.46
CA HIS A 225 -21.79 6.11 23.49
C HIS A 225 -20.40 6.17 24.12
N THR A 226 -19.36 5.89 23.33
CA THR A 226 -17.96 5.92 23.79
C THR A 226 -17.58 7.31 24.34
N GLY A 227 -16.80 7.35 25.41
CA GLY A 227 -16.31 8.60 26.01
C GLY A 227 -15.07 9.18 25.31
N GLY A 228 -14.54 8.48 24.32
CA GLY A 228 -13.51 9.00 23.44
C GLY A 228 -13.17 8.09 22.27
N PHE A 229 -12.37 8.65 21.37
CA PHE A 229 -11.82 7.98 20.20
C PHE A 229 -10.30 8.10 20.24
N GLU A 230 -9.62 6.95 20.19
CA GLU A 230 -8.16 6.85 20.14
C GLU A 230 -7.73 6.36 18.77
N PHE A 231 -6.81 7.09 18.16
CA PHE A 231 -6.26 6.80 16.86
C PHE A 231 -4.75 6.68 16.98
N LYS A 232 -4.17 5.58 16.50
CA LYS A 232 -2.73 5.35 16.54
C LYS A 232 -2.23 4.85 15.19
N ASP A 233 -0.97 5.13 14.88
CA ASP A 233 -0.34 4.66 13.65
C ASP A 233 1.16 4.45 13.81
N TYR A 234 1.80 3.96 12.74
CA TYR A 234 3.22 3.80 12.60
C TYR A 234 3.70 4.50 11.33
N ASN A 235 4.87 5.14 11.40
CA ASN A 235 5.57 5.70 10.25
C ASN A 235 7.05 5.33 10.35
N GLU A 236 7.52 4.62 9.32
CA GLU A 236 8.89 4.12 9.18
C GLU A 236 9.97 5.20 9.13
N PHE A 237 9.60 6.45 8.80
CA PHE A 237 10.49 7.59 8.79
C PHE A 237 10.59 8.27 10.16
N THR A 238 9.72 7.88 11.11
CA THR A 238 9.73 8.35 12.50
C THR A 238 9.39 7.22 13.49
N PRO A 239 10.14 6.10 13.48
CA PRO A 239 9.76 4.86 14.16
C PRO A 239 9.72 4.97 15.70
N ASP A 240 10.42 5.97 16.26
CA ASP A 240 10.43 6.23 17.71
C ASP A 240 9.23 7.06 18.19
N LYS A 241 8.38 7.54 17.28
CA LYS A 241 7.17 8.31 17.62
C LYS A 241 5.96 7.38 17.76
N ASP A 242 5.21 7.55 18.85
CA ASP A 242 4.02 6.73 19.14
C ASP A 242 2.80 7.06 18.23
N HIS A 243 2.84 8.23 17.56
CA HIS A 243 1.77 8.76 16.68
C HIS A 243 0.36 8.53 17.23
N LYS A 244 0.18 8.65 18.54
CA LYS A 244 -1.10 8.44 19.22
C LYS A 244 -1.85 9.76 19.36
N LEU A 245 -3.12 9.74 18.99
CA LEU A 245 -4.07 10.83 19.18
C LEU A 245 -5.28 10.33 19.95
N GLU A 246 -5.78 11.17 20.85
CA GLU A 246 -7.00 10.92 21.60
C GLU A 246 -7.93 12.13 21.48
N ILE A 247 -9.17 11.88 21.12
CA ILE A 247 -10.29 12.83 21.14
C ILE A 247 -11.25 12.35 22.22
N LYS A 248 -11.60 13.24 23.15
CA LYS A 248 -12.64 12.97 24.15
C LYS A 248 -13.98 13.38 23.59
N THR A 249 -15.04 12.74 24.07
CA THR A 249 -16.41 13.16 23.80
C THR A 249 -16.62 14.61 24.23
N SER A 250 -17.33 15.38 23.42
CA SER A 250 -17.89 16.69 23.76
C SER A 250 -19.20 16.57 24.55
N ASN A 251 -19.94 15.48 24.35
CA ASN A 251 -21.16 15.18 25.11
C ASN A 251 -20.86 14.88 26.58
N LYS A 252 -21.71 15.40 27.48
CA LYS A 252 -21.63 15.15 28.91
C LYS A 252 -22.25 13.79 29.25
N LEU A 253 -21.41 12.76 29.26
CA LEU A 253 -21.79 11.41 29.69
C LEU A 253 -21.79 11.30 31.22
N ASN A 254 -22.67 10.45 31.77
CA ASN A 254 -22.64 10.04 33.17
C ASN A 254 -21.37 9.20 33.48
N ASP A 255 -21.12 8.87 34.75
CA ASP A 255 -19.86 8.31 35.33
C ASP A 255 -19.26 7.04 34.67
N VAL A 256 -19.87 6.51 33.62
CA VAL A 256 -19.42 5.33 32.87
C VAL A 256 -18.50 5.71 31.66
N ALA A 257 -18.09 6.98 31.53
CA ALA A 257 -17.46 7.56 30.32
C ALA A 257 -16.01 7.11 30.01
N ALA A 258 -15.48 6.09 30.69
CA ALA A 258 -14.09 5.67 30.55
C ALA A 258 -13.79 4.84 29.29
N TYR A 259 -14.82 4.32 28.62
CA TYR A 259 -14.66 3.49 27.42
C TYR A 259 -14.25 4.33 26.21
N LYS A 260 -13.25 3.84 25.47
CA LYS A 260 -12.72 4.48 24.27
C LYS A 260 -12.73 3.51 23.11
N LEU A 261 -13.19 3.97 21.95
CA LEU A 261 -13.04 3.26 20.69
C LEU A 261 -11.60 3.46 20.20
N ARG A 262 -10.90 2.38 19.85
CA ARG A 262 -9.49 2.44 19.43
C ARG A 262 -9.31 1.89 18.02
N THR A 263 -8.53 2.58 17.19
CA THR A 263 -8.18 2.12 15.85
C THR A 263 -6.69 2.33 15.56
N PHE A 264 -6.12 1.44 14.73
CA PHE A 264 -4.73 1.47 14.31
C PHE A 264 -4.60 1.54 12.78
N GLY A 265 -3.60 2.28 12.28
CA GLY A 265 -3.11 2.12 10.91
C GLY A 265 -3.98 2.75 9.82
N ARG A 266 -4.39 4.01 9.97
CA ARG A 266 -5.26 4.70 8.99
C ARG A 266 -4.98 6.18 8.80
N TYR A 267 -3.86 6.67 9.30
CA TYR A 267 -3.44 8.03 9.03
C TYR A 267 -3.29 8.25 7.54
N THR A 268 -3.66 9.44 7.10
CA THR A 268 -3.36 9.87 5.74
C THR A 268 -1.86 10.17 5.69
N PHE A 269 -1.19 9.58 4.71
CA PHE A 269 0.15 9.96 4.34
C PHE A 269 0.09 11.12 3.35
N GLU A 270 0.69 12.23 3.75
CA GLU A 270 0.89 13.40 2.88
C GLU A 270 2.28 13.33 2.26
N GLN A 271 2.39 13.88 1.04
CA GLN A 271 3.68 13.98 0.37
C GLN A 271 4.61 14.93 1.15
N ASP A 272 5.86 14.50 1.38
CA ASP A 272 6.92 15.33 1.95
C ASP A 272 8.06 15.48 0.93
N ALA A 273 9.31 15.14 1.31
CA ALA A 273 10.40 14.96 0.37
C ALA A 273 10.53 13.50 -0.02
N ASP A 274 10.61 13.19 -1.32
CA ASP A 274 10.76 11.82 -1.84
C ASP A 274 12.00 11.11 -1.19
N PRO A 275 11.85 10.00 -0.42
CA PRO A 275 10.75 9.02 -0.44
C PRO A 275 9.90 9.01 0.84
N LYS A 276 9.95 10.09 1.63
CA LYS A 276 9.30 10.17 2.93
C LYS A 276 7.83 10.48 2.78
N HIS A 277 7.03 9.69 3.46
CA HIS A 277 5.63 9.94 3.73
C HIS A 277 5.51 10.69 5.06
N LYS A 278 4.76 11.78 5.09
CA LYS A 278 4.56 12.58 6.30
C LYS A 278 3.22 12.27 6.96
N ILE A 279 3.29 12.07 8.27
CA ILE A 279 2.13 12.14 9.15
C ILE A 279 2.04 13.57 9.68
N THR A 280 0.90 14.21 9.47
CA THR A 280 0.59 15.52 10.07
C THR A 280 -0.41 15.34 11.21
N ASP A 281 -0.01 15.63 12.44
CA ASP A 281 -0.87 15.52 13.62
C ASP A 281 -2.15 16.36 13.50
N LYS A 282 -2.06 17.56 12.91
CA LYS A 282 -3.23 18.44 12.69
C LYS A 282 -4.29 17.76 11.82
N THR A 283 -3.87 17.20 10.68
CA THR A 283 -4.73 16.46 9.75
C THR A 283 -5.37 15.25 10.42
N ASN A 284 -4.56 14.41 11.07
CA ASN A 284 -5.06 13.17 11.66
C ASN A 284 -5.92 13.42 12.92
N ARG A 285 -5.65 14.51 13.66
CA ARG A 285 -6.51 14.99 14.75
C ARG A 285 -7.87 15.43 14.23
N HIS A 286 -7.92 16.11 13.07
CA HIS A 286 -9.18 16.47 12.44
C HIS A 286 -9.99 15.21 12.10
N ARG A 287 -9.41 14.21 11.42
CA ARG A 287 -10.10 12.94 11.10
C ARG A 287 -10.57 12.19 12.35
N ALA A 288 -9.76 12.13 13.42
CA ALA A 288 -10.18 11.55 14.69
C ALA A 288 -11.37 12.30 15.31
N LYS A 289 -11.41 13.63 15.17
CA LYS A 289 -12.53 14.46 15.61
C LYS A 289 -13.78 14.16 14.78
N MET A 290 -13.67 14.03 13.47
CA MET A 290 -14.80 13.66 12.60
C MET A 290 -15.38 12.29 12.95
N ALA A 291 -14.51 11.31 13.29
CA ALA A 291 -14.94 10.01 13.77
C ALA A 291 -15.70 10.13 15.11
N MET A 292 -15.20 10.91 16.06
CA MET A 292 -15.88 11.15 17.33
C MET A 292 -17.23 11.87 17.13
N GLU A 293 -17.28 12.93 16.33
CA GLU A 293 -18.51 13.67 16.00
C GLU A 293 -19.55 12.77 15.32
N SER A 294 -19.14 11.81 14.48
CA SER A 294 -20.07 10.83 13.90
C SER A 294 -20.77 9.97 14.96
N ILE A 295 -20.08 9.62 16.04
CA ILE A 295 -20.64 8.86 17.16
C ILE A 295 -21.51 9.77 18.04
N GLU A 296 -21.04 10.98 18.32
CA GLU A 296 -21.77 12.00 19.11
C GLU A 296 -23.08 12.40 18.44
N SER A 297 -23.16 12.38 17.11
CA SER A 297 -24.38 12.72 16.36
C SER A 297 -25.55 11.77 16.63
N GLY A 298 -25.28 10.56 17.14
CA GLY A 298 -26.29 9.62 17.58
C GLY A 298 -26.68 9.77 19.06
N HIS A 299 -26.08 10.70 19.80
CA HIS A 299 -26.33 10.86 21.23
C HIS A 299 -27.71 11.46 21.50
N GLU A 300 -28.06 12.55 20.82
CA GLU A 300 -29.32 13.27 20.99
C GLU A 300 -30.07 13.27 19.67
N LEU A 301 -31.19 12.54 19.62
CA LEU A 301 -32.03 12.39 18.44
C LEU A 301 -33.48 12.68 18.79
N ALA A 302 -34.25 13.16 17.84
CA ALA A 302 -35.69 13.27 17.92
C ALA A 302 -36.34 12.39 16.86
N ASP A 303 -37.18 11.44 17.26
CA ASP A 303 -38.05 10.68 16.37
C ASP A 303 -39.45 11.31 16.38
N ALA A 304 -40.02 11.53 15.20
CA ALA A 304 -41.24 12.29 15.07
C ALA A 304 -42.09 11.86 13.86
N THR A 305 -43.37 12.25 13.90
CA THR A 305 -44.30 12.06 12.77
C THR A 305 -45.00 13.38 12.44
N SER A 306 -45.22 13.66 11.17
CA SER A 306 -45.90 14.89 10.72
C SER A 306 -46.62 14.70 9.39
N ASP A 307 -47.42 15.69 9.03
CA ASP A 307 -48.03 15.85 7.71
C ASP A 307 -47.39 17.02 6.91
N CYS A 308 -46.22 17.51 7.36
CA CYS A 308 -45.45 18.56 6.71
C CYS A 308 -44.83 18.08 5.39
N ALA A 309 -45.49 18.37 4.27
CA ALA A 309 -45.05 17.92 2.96
C ALA A 309 -43.62 18.39 2.61
N ALA A 310 -43.23 19.61 3.02
CA ALA A 310 -41.93 20.21 2.71
C ALA A 310 -40.72 19.52 3.39
N PHE A 311 -40.94 18.69 4.42
CA PHE A 311 -39.85 18.09 5.20
C PHE A 311 -38.98 17.17 4.36
N CYS A 312 -37.66 17.29 4.45
CA CYS A 312 -36.72 16.43 3.72
C CYS A 312 -35.39 16.29 4.45
N ALA A 313 -34.65 15.21 4.17
CA ALA A 313 -33.31 15.01 4.72
C ALA A 313 -32.36 16.15 4.29
N GLY A 314 -31.68 16.76 5.25
CA GLY A 314 -30.85 17.96 5.05
C GLY A 314 -31.58 19.29 5.20
N GLY A 315 -32.90 19.26 5.43
CA GLY A 315 -33.72 20.44 5.71
C GLY A 315 -33.79 20.77 7.20
N ARG A 316 -33.74 22.06 7.53
CA ARG A 316 -33.88 22.59 8.89
C ARG A 316 -35.26 23.17 9.15
N PHE A 317 -35.78 22.94 10.35
CA PHE A 317 -37.02 23.53 10.85
C PHE A 317 -36.83 23.97 12.30
N GLU A 318 -37.74 24.80 12.80
CA GLU A 318 -37.86 25.32 14.14
C GLU A 318 -39.13 24.74 14.75
N LEU A 319 -38.96 23.96 15.81
CA LEU A 319 -40.06 23.31 16.52
C LEU A 319 -40.69 24.28 17.51
N GLU A 320 -41.97 24.55 17.33
CA GLU A 320 -42.82 25.15 18.35
C GLU A 320 -43.47 24.04 19.18
N HIS A 321 -43.18 24.04 20.48
CA HIS A 321 -43.64 23.02 21.41
C HIS A 321 -44.11 23.67 22.71
N SER A 322 -45.04 23.06 23.44
CA SER A 322 -45.51 23.59 24.73
C SER A 322 -44.46 23.54 25.84
N LEU A 323 -43.46 22.66 25.68
CA LEU A 323 -42.30 22.51 26.55
C LEU A 323 -41.09 23.25 25.99
N ASP A 324 -40.53 24.18 26.75
CA ASP A 324 -39.36 24.98 26.33
C ASP A 324 -38.10 24.13 26.09
N THR A 325 -37.98 22.96 26.72
CA THR A 325 -36.84 22.04 26.53
C THR A 325 -36.83 21.37 25.15
N GLU A 326 -37.97 21.36 24.46
CA GLU A 326 -38.13 20.77 23.14
C GLU A 326 -38.06 21.83 22.03
N LYS A 327 -38.38 23.09 22.33
CA LYS A 327 -38.32 24.19 21.35
C LYS A 327 -36.92 24.36 20.78
N GLY A 328 -36.86 24.76 19.51
CA GLY A 328 -35.61 25.17 18.87
C GLY A 328 -35.45 24.64 17.46
N LYS A 329 -34.27 24.85 16.88
CA LYS A 329 -33.97 24.47 15.51
C LYS A 329 -33.39 23.06 15.42
N TYR A 330 -33.93 22.29 14.49
CA TYR A 330 -33.59 20.90 14.24
C TYR A 330 -33.28 20.68 12.75
N LEU A 331 -32.38 19.74 12.50
CA LEU A 331 -32.00 19.24 11.18
C LEU A 331 -32.58 17.84 10.98
N ILE A 332 -33.34 17.64 9.92
CA ILE A 332 -33.85 16.31 9.56
C ILE A 332 -32.72 15.47 8.96
N VAL A 333 -32.38 14.36 9.60
CA VAL A 333 -31.28 13.48 9.19
C VAL A 333 -31.76 12.25 8.42
N ALA A 334 -33.01 11.84 8.64
CA ALA A 334 -33.67 10.77 7.90
C ALA A 334 -35.18 11.00 7.87
N LEU A 335 -35.83 10.56 6.80
CA LEU A 335 -37.25 10.73 6.57
C LEU A 335 -37.80 9.53 5.80
N SER A 336 -38.95 9.03 6.23
CA SER A 336 -39.80 8.11 5.47
C SER A 336 -41.13 8.80 5.19
N ILE A 337 -41.59 8.79 3.94
CA ILE A 337 -42.86 9.40 3.55
C ILE A 337 -43.82 8.35 3.02
N SER A 338 -45.12 8.61 3.22
CA SER A 338 -46.20 7.89 2.58
C SER A 338 -47.27 8.87 2.14
N ALA A 339 -47.65 8.80 0.87
CA ALA A 339 -48.76 9.54 0.31
C ALA A 339 -49.68 8.59 -0.46
N ALA A 340 -50.99 8.82 -0.33
CA ALA A 340 -52.02 8.13 -1.09
C ALA A 340 -52.92 9.17 -1.75
N ASP A 341 -53.31 8.95 -2.99
CA ASP A 341 -54.14 9.87 -3.76
C ASP A 341 -54.96 9.10 -4.78
N GLY A 342 -56.30 9.06 -4.68
CA GLY A 342 -57.08 8.22 -5.59
C GLY A 342 -58.57 8.29 -5.41
N ASN A 343 -59.31 7.85 -6.44
CA ASN A 343 -60.77 7.78 -6.37
C ASN A 343 -61.17 6.69 -5.37
N GLY A 344 -61.81 7.08 -4.27
CA GLY A 344 -62.25 6.16 -3.21
C GLY A 344 -61.23 5.87 -2.11
N VAL A 345 -60.04 6.50 -2.14
CA VAL A 345 -59.06 6.49 -1.06
C VAL A 345 -58.95 7.92 -0.51
N VAL A 346 -58.86 8.07 0.81
CA VAL A 346 -58.65 9.39 1.42
C VAL A 346 -57.28 9.89 0.99
N SER A 347 -57.23 10.98 0.21
CA SER A 347 -55.96 11.61 -0.14
C SER A 347 -55.29 12.11 1.13
N GLY A 348 -54.04 11.70 1.34
CA GLY A 348 -53.32 11.99 2.56
C GLY A 348 -51.82 11.87 2.38
N PHE A 349 -51.09 12.68 3.14
CA PHE A 349 -49.64 12.64 3.23
C PHE A 349 -49.26 12.55 4.71
N GLN A 350 -48.31 11.68 5.00
CA GLN A 350 -47.68 11.56 6.30
C GLN A 350 -46.20 11.25 6.13
N ASN A 351 -45.42 11.61 7.13
CA ASN A 351 -44.04 11.20 7.22
C ASN A 351 -43.64 10.83 8.65
N GLN A 352 -42.58 10.04 8.73
CA GLN A 352 -41.85 9.76 9.95
C GLN A 352 -40.42 10.22 9.74
N PHE A 353 -39.88 10.98 10.68
CA PHE A 353 -38.56 11.55 10.52
C PHE A 353 -37.74 11.47 11.79
N ARG A 354 -36.43 11.51 11.58
CA ARG A 354 -35.44 11.65 12.62
C ARG A 354 -34.73 12.98 12.46
N ALA A 355 -34.54 13.69 13.55
CA ALA A 355 -33.85 14.96 13.57
C ALA A 355 -32.81 15.05 14.68
N VAL A 356 -31.86 15.96 14.52
CA VAL A 356 -30.88 16.37 15.54
C VAL A 356 -31.00 17.88 15.76
N PRO A 357 -30.65 18.42 16.94
CA PRO A 357 -30.44 19.86 17.10
C PRO A 357 -29.52 20.42 16.02
N VAL A 358 -29.80 21.64 15.55
CA VAL A 358 -29.11 22.23 14.38
C VAL A 358 -27.58 22.33 14.52
N ASP A 359 -27.08 22.44 15.75
CA ASP A 359 -25.65 22.55 16.03
C ASP A 359 -24.92 21.19 15.98
N ILE A 360 -25.65 20.07 15.92
CA ILE A 360 -25.09 18.73 15.80
C ILE A 360 -24.88 18.40 14.32
N MET A 361 -23.63 18.13 13.95
CA MET A 361 -23.28 17.70 12.59
C MET A 361 -23.47 16.19 12.41
N PRO A 362 -24.39 15.72 11.54
CA PRO A 362 -24.63 14.28 11.30
C PRO A 362 -23.58 13.68 10.37
N ARG A 363 -22.38 13.42 10.90
CA ARG A 363 -21.27 12.89 10.09
C ARG A 363 -21.45 11.40 9.76
N PRO A 364 -21.16 10.98 8.52
CA PRO A 364 -21.09 9.56 8.21
C PRO A 364 -19.94 8.90 8.99
N HIS A 365 -20.20 7.71 9.53
CA HIS A 365 -19.22 7.00 10.34
C HIS A 365 -18.08 6.45 9.45
N PRO A 366 -16.80 6.80 9.69
CA PRO A 366 -15.67 6.45 8.80
C PRO A 366 -15.40 4.94 8.69
N LEU A 367 -15.87 4.13 9.66
CA LEU A 367 -15.79 2.66 9.59
C LEU A 367 -16.78 2.00 8.64
N ARG A 368 -17.85 2.68 8.25
CA ARG A 368 -19.00 2.05 7.57
C ARG A 368 -18.63 1.49 6.20
N TYR A 369 -17.74 2.19 5.49
CA TYR A 369 -17.38 1.87 4.11
C TYR A 369 -15.97 1.28 4.00
N GLN A 370 -15.39 0.77 5.09
CA GLN A 370 -14.02 0.26 5.05
C GLN A 370 -13.91 -0.94 4.08
N ARG A 371 -12.90 -0.89 3.22
CA ARG A 371 -12.47 -2.00 2.38
C ARG A 371 -11.08 -2.47 2.82
N LYS A 372 -10.86 -3.78 2.77
CA LYS A 372 -9.59 -4.40 3.12
C LYS A 372 -9.20 -5.40 2.05
N VAL A 373 -7.95 -5.33 1.64
CA VAL A 373 -7.30 -6.34 0.80
C VAL A 373 -6.72 -7.41 1.71
N ASN A 374 -7.33 -8.59 1.73
CA ASN A 374 -6.96 -9.70 2.62
C ASN A 374 -6.03 -10.73 1.96
N TYR A 375 -5.51 -10.43 0.78
CA TYR A 375 -4.71 -11.34 -0.03
C TYR A 375 -3.51 -10.61 -0.67
N PRO A 376 -2.38 -11.30 -0.86
CA PRO A 376 -1.26 -10.75 -1.61
C PRO A 376 -1.61 -10.60 -3.10
N MET A 377 -0.89 -9.73 -3.80
CA MET A 377 -0.97 -9.56 -5.25
C MET A 377 0.40 -9.66 -5.88
N VAL A 378 0.45 -10.02 -7.15
CA VAL A 378 1.66 -9.88 -7.96
C VAL A 378 1.73 -8.48 -8.56
N ALA A 379 2.94 -7.96 -8.71
CA ALA A 379 3.22 -6.71 -9.38
C ALA A 379 4.58 -6.77 -10.08
N THR A 380 4.78 -5.95 -11.10
CA THR A 380 6.07 -5.85 -11.81
C THR A 380 6.83 -4.63 -11.32
N VAL A 381 8.10 -4.77 -10.98
CA VAL A 381 8.97 -3.64 -10.61
C VAL A 381 9.15 -2.72 -11.81
N LEU A 382 8.86 -1.43 -11.63
CA LEU A 382 9.00 -0.39 -12.65
C LEU A 382 10.21 0.50 -12.41
N GLU A 383 10.42 0.91 -11.16
CA GLU A 383 11.47 1.84 -10.77
C GLU A 383 12.13 1.33 -9.48
N VAL A 384 13.46 1.42 -9.42
CA VAL A 384 14.24 1.16 -8.20
C VAL A 384 14.90 2.47 -7.81
N LYS A 385 14.82 2.84 -6.53
CA LYS A 385 15.33 4.15 -6.11
C LYS A 385 16.86 4.17 -6.00
N ALA A 386 17.45 3.10 -5.47
CA ALA A 386 18.90 2.91 -5.52
C ALA A 386 19.37 2.81 -6.98
N THR A 387 20.38 3.60 -7.35
CA THR A 387 21.03 3.50 -8.66
C THR A 387 22.31 2.68 -8.57
N GLY A 388 22.77 2.13 -9.69
CA GLY A 388 24.03 1.37 -9.73
C GLY A 388 25.29 2.19 -9.36
N ALA A 389 25.21 3.52 -9.34
CA ALA A 389 26.34 4.42 -9.07
C ALA A 389 26.26 5.14 -7.70
N ASP A 390 25.08 5.25 -7.10
CA ASP A 390 24.86 5.96 -5.83
C ASP A 390 23.70 5.31 -5.05
N SER A 391 24.05 4.63 -3.95
CA SER A 391 23.09 4.03 -3.02
C SER A 391 22.69 4.97 -1.87
N SER A 392 23.29 6.15 -1.75
CA SER A 392 23.01 7.08 -0.64
C SER A 392 21.61 7.69 -0.70
N GLN A 393 20.95 7.59 -1.87
CA GLN A 393 19.62 8.15 -2.11
C GLN A 393 18.47 7.25 -1.64
N ASP A 394 18.74 6.02 -1.22
CA ASP A 394 17.71 5.06 -0.83
C ASP A 394 18.11 4.19 0.38
N ALA A 395 18.09 4.80 1.56
CA ALA A 395 18.34 4.11 2.82
C ALA A 395 17.28 3.03 3.17
N TYR A 396 16.15 2.99 2.45
CA TYR A 396 15.00 2.13 2.75
C TYR A 396 14.76 1.04 1.71
N THR A 397 15.58 0.97 0.66
CA THR A 397 15.50 -0.03 -0.42
C THR A 397 14.13 -0.10 -1.06
N GLN A 398 13.63 1.06 -1.50
CA GLN A 398 12.28 1.23 -2.03
C GLN A 398 12.21 1.07 -3.55
N LEU A 399 11.05 0.64 -4.02
CA LEU A 399 10.75 0.46 -5.43
C LEU A 399 9.33 0.90 -5.77
N LYS A 400 9.07 1.26 -7.02
CA LYS A 400 7.71 1.40 -7.53
C LYS A 400 7.34 0.18 -8.35
N VAL A 401 6.10 -0.26 -8.21
CA VAL A 401 5.55 -1.40 -8.93
C VAL A 401 4.40 -0.98 -9.84
N LYS A 402 4.12 -1.85 -10.81
CA LYS A 402 2.92 -1.86 -11.62
C LYS A 402 2.06 -3.04 -11.25
N PHE A 403 0.83 -2.79 -10.85
CA PHE A 403 -0.14 -3.85 -10.66
C PHE A 403 -0.77 -4.28 -12.00
N PRO A 404 -1.10 -5.57 -12.19
CA PRO A 404 -1.71 -6.04 -13.43
C PRO A 404 -3.11 -5.46 -13.67
N TRP A 405 -3.81 -5.07 -12.61
CA TRP A 405 -5.14 -4.45 -12.69
C TRP A 405 -5.12 -2.95 -13.00
N ASN A 406 -3.94 -2.30 -12.99
CA ASN A 406 -3.79 -0.89 -13.34
C ASN A 406 -2.74 -0.69 -14.43
N SER A 407 -3.19 -0.31 -15.62
CA SER A 407 -2.29 -0.05 -16.75
C SER A 407 -1.72 1.37 -16.79
N GLN A 408 -2.29 2.33 -16.05
CA GLN A 408 -2.06 3.77 -16.27
C GLN A 408 -1.21 4.44 -15.19
N GLN A 409 -1.26 3.99 -13.94
CA GLN A 409 -0.50 4.57 -12.84
C GLN A 409 0.41 3.53 -12.15
N ASN A 410 1.53 3.98 -11.61
CA ASN A 410 2.44 3.19 -10.78
C ASN A 410 2.05 3.27 -9.29
N SER A 411 2.68 2.47 -8.45
CA SER A 411 2.53 2.59 -7.00
C SER A 411 3.25 3.83 -6.44
N CYS A 412 3.01 4.14 -5.17
CA CYS A 412 3.94 4.91 -4.36
C CYS A 412 5.29 4.16 -4.18
N TRP A 413 6.24 4.76 -3.47
CA TRP A 413 7.47 4.08 -3.08
C TRP A 413 7.21 2.99 -2.05
N VAL A 414 7.34 1.74 -2.47
CA VAL A 414 7.04 0.56 -1.67
C VAL A 414 8.31 0.01 -1.05
N ARG A 415 8.31 -0.26 0.26
CA ARG A 415 9.42 -0.93 0.95
C ARG A 415 9.47 -2.42 0.60
N VAL A 416 10.67 -2.97 0.63
CA VAL A 416 10.93 -4.40 0.39
C VAL A 416 11.27 -5.12 1.68
N GLN A 417 10.54 -6.18 1.98
CA GLN A 417 10.86 -7.10 3.06
C GLN A 417 12.21 -7.78 2.78
N GLN A 418 13.16 -7.62 3.71
CA GLN A 418 14.45 -8.32 3.68
C GLN A 418 14.38 -9.61 4.51
N ALA A 419 15.25 -10.57 4.21
CA ALA A 419 15.32 -11.84 4.96
C ALA A 419 15.67 -11.64 6.45
N PHE A 420 16.49 -10.64 6.75
CA PHE A 420 16.79 -10.13 8.09
C PHE A 420 17.38 -8.73 7.98
N SER A 421 17.12 -7.84 8.95
CA SER A 421 17.50 -6.43 8.88
C SER A 421 17.86 -5.86 10.25
N GLY A 422 18.96 -5.12 10.32
CA GLY A 422 19.38 -4.36 11.49
C GLY A 422 20.02 -3.02 11.11
N LYS A 423 20.43 -2.23 12.11
CA LYS A 423 21.02 -0.91 11.91
C LYS A 423 22.38 -1.02 11.20
N ASN A 424 22.42 -0.78 9.89
CA ASN A 424 23.59 -0.91 9.02
C ASN A 424 24.16 -2.35 8.91
N TRP A 425 23.32 -3.38 9.06
CA TRP A 425 23.68 -4.78 8.82
C TRP A 425 22.43 -5.58 8.45
N GLY A 426 22.56 -6.69 7.71
CA GLY A 426 21.42 -7.51 7.28
C GLY A 426 21.57 -8.06 5.86
N ALA A 427 20.49 -8.67 5.36
CA ALA A 427 20.35 -8.99 3.94
C ALA A 427 19.90 -7.75 3.16
N ASN A 428 20.33 -7.66 1.90
CA ASN A 428 19.87 -6.62 0.98
C ASN A 428 19.74 -7.19 -0.45
N PHE A 429 18.56 -7.73 -0.76
CA PHE A 429 18.21 -8.27 -2.07
C PHE A 429 17.00 -7.55 -2.63
N VAL A 430 17.23 -6.36 -3.21
CA VAL A 430 16.18 -5.54 -3.80
C VAL A 430 15.82 -6.07 -5.20
N PRO A 431 14.54 -6.39 -5.45
CA PRO A 431 14.07 -6.72 -6.79
C PRO A 431 14.38 -5.59 -7.79
N ARG A 432 14.64 -5.96 -9.04
CA ARG A 432 15.04 -5.05 -10.11
C ARG A 432 13.94 -4.84 -11.12
N ILE A 433 14.08 -3.79 -11.92
CA ILE A 433 13.16 -3.43 -13.00
C ILE A 433 12.82 -4.66 -13.85
N GLY A 434 11.53 -4.89 -14.08
CA GLY A 434 11.00 -6.02 -14.84
C GLY A 434 10.75 -7.30 -14.03
N GLN A 435 11.28 -7.41 -12.81
CA GLN A 435 11.04 -8.58 -11.96
C GLN A 435 9.64 -8.56 -11.36
N GLU A 436 9.10 -9.76 -11.12
CA GLU A 436 7.79 -9.94 -10.50
C GLU A 436 7.92 -10.09 -8.99
N VAL A 437 7.12 -9.33 -8.26
CA VAL A 437 7.11 -9.26 -6.81
C VAL A 437 5.74 -9.53 -6.23
N ILE A 438 5.72 -10.04 -5.01
CA ILE A 438 4.50 -10.22 -4.21
C ILE A 438 4.34 -8.99 -3.33
N VAL A 439 3.22 -8.28 -3.49
CA VAL A 439 2.82 -7.13 -2.68
C VAL A 439 1.75 -7.56 -1.67
N THR A 440 1.95 -7.23 -0.40
CA THR A 440 0.95 -7.31 0.66
C THR A 440 0.60 -5.91 1.14
N TYR A 441 -0.45 -5.79 1.96
CA TYR A 441 -0.99 -4.50 2.39
C TYR A 441 -1.03 -4.43 3.92
N LEU A 442 -0.39 -3.41 4.49
CA LEU A 442 -0.35 -3.24 5.95
C LEU A 442 -1.78 -3.00 6.48
N ASN A 443 -2.23 -3.83 7.42
CA ASN A 443 -3.62 -3.85 7.93
C ASN A 443 -4.71 -4.11 6.88
N GLY A 444 -4.31 -4.60 5.69
CA GLY A 444 -5.18 -4.76 4.53
C GLY A 444 -5.55 -3.44 3.84
N ASP A 445 -4.88 -2.33 4.17
CA ASP A 445 -5.14 -1.02 3.57
C ASP A 445 -4.52 -0.93 2.16
N PRO A 446 -5.31 -0.80 1.08
CA PRO A 446 -4.78 -0.73 -0.28
C PRO A 446 -3.84 0.48 -0.50
N ASP A 447 -3.92 1.50 0.35
CA ASP A 447 -3.05 2.68 0.30
C ASP A 447 -1.66 2.41 0.92
N ARG A 448 -1.43 1.22 1.48
CA ARG A 448 -0.21 0.86 2.22
C ARG A 448 0.43 -0.44 1.74
N PRO A 449 0.89 -0.50 0.47
CA PRO A 449 1.58 -1.66 -0.06
C PRO A 449 2.95 -1.88 0.60
N ILE A 450 3.38 -3.14 0.67
CA ILE A 450 4.74 -3.56 1.01
C ILE A 450 5.11 -4.77 0.13
N VAL A 451 6.32 -4.80 -0.42
CA VAL A 451 6.82 -5.98 -1.14
C VAL A 451 7.25 -7.02 -0.10
N SER A 452 6.64 -8.20 -0.17
CA SER A 452 6.85 -9.31 0.76
C SER A 452 7.68 -10.46 0.18
N GLY A 453 7.94 -10.44 -1.12
CA GLY A 453 8.76 -11.45 -1.80
C GLY A 453 8.86 -11.22 -3.30
N ALA A 454 9.57 -12.12 -3.98
CA ALA A 454 9.72 -12.14 -5.44
C ALA A 454 9.47 -13.55 -5.98
N VAL A 455 9.01 -13.63 -7.22
CA VAL A 455 8.70 -14.91 -7.89
C VAL A 455 9.31 -14.95 -9.29
N TYR A 456 9.66 -16.15 -9.73
CA TYR A 456 10.03 -16.41 -11.12
C TYR A 456 8.79 -16.56 -11.99
N ASN A 457 8.92 -16.23 -13.27
CA ASN A 457 7.86 -16.37 -14.26
C ASN A 457 8.44 -16.79 -15.62
N ALA A 458 7.60 -16.87 -16.66
CA ALA A 458 7.99 -17.34 -17.99
C ALA A 458 9.10 -16.50 -18.66
N THR A 459 9.24 -15.23 -18.29
CA THR A 459 10.24 -14.30 -18.84
C THR A 459 11.40 -14.00 -17.89
N ASN A 460 11.24 -14.31 -16.60
CA ASN A 460 12.24 -14.17 -15.54
C ASN A 460 12.37 -15.52 -14.85
N THR A 461 13.02 -16.47 -15.51
CA THR A 461 13.22 -17.83 -14.99
C THR A 461 14.28 -17.85 -13.90
N GLY A 462 14.16 -18.78 -12.96
CA GLY A 462 15.19 -18.99 -11.95
C GLY A 462 16.47 -19.59 -12.51
N PRO A 463 17.54 -19.67 -11.68
CA PRO A 463 18.74 -20.42 -12.01
C PRO A 463 18.38 -21.85 -12.43
N ASN A 464 19.07 -22.38 -13.44
CA ASN A 464 18.85 -23.74 -13.95
C ASN A 464 19.47 -24.80 -13.02
N TYR A 465 18.98 -24.86 -11.80
CA TYR A 465 19.39 -25.81 -10.78
C TYR A 465 18.63 -27.12 -10.93
N THR A 466 19.31 -28.23 -10.66
CA THR A 466 18.67 -29.55 -10.56
C THR A 466 17.86 -29.67 -9.26
N SER A 467 17.11 -30.77 -9.09
CA SER A 467 16.31 -31.00 -7.89
C SER A 467 17.12 -31.18 -6.60
N THR A 468 18.44 -31.37 -6.68
CA THR A 468 19.35 -31.46 -5.53
C THR A 468 20.14 -30.19 -5.31
N GLN A 469 19.96 -29.18 -6.16
CA GLN A 469 20.74 -27.95 -6.11
C GLN A 469 19.94 -26.80 -5.50
N SER A 470 20.62 -26.00 -4.69
CA SER A 470 20.10 -24.77 -4.09
C SER A 470 21.21 -23.73 -3.98
N GLY A 471 20.86 -22.44 -3.86
CA GLY A 471 21.90 -21.42 -3.70
C GLY A 471 21.49 -20.01 -4.11
N TRP A 472 22.51 -19.16 -4.22
CA TRP A 472 22.39 -17.75 -4.54
C TRP A 472 23.17 -17.46 -5.81
N LYS A 473 22.47 -16.98 -6.84
CA LYS A 473 23.08 -16.48 -8.07
C LYS A 473 22.72 -15.02 -8.24
N THR A 474 23.74 -14.18 -8.36
CA THR A 474 23.59 -12.73 -8.52
C THR A 474 24.33 -12.30 -9.78
N GLU A 475 23.72 -11.41 -10.55
CA GLU A 475 24.25 -10.92 -11.82
C GLU A 475 23.73 -9.51 -11.98
N TRP A 476 24.47 -8.58 -12.60
CA TRP A 476 23.97 -7.28 -13.07
C TRP A 476 24.04 -7.25 -14.59
N ASP A 477 23.21 -6.44 -15.24
CA ASP A 477 23.14 -6.38 -16.71
C ASP A 477 24.54 -6.18 -17.33
N GLY A 478 24.99 -7.16 -18.11
CA GLY A 478 26.30 -7.21 -18.75
C GLY A 478 27.49 -7.59 -17.85
N SER A 479 27.30 -7.92 -16.57
CA SER A 479 28.37 -8.36 -15.67
C SER A 479 28.57 -9.89 -15.72
N ALA A 480 29.76 -10.36 -15.33
CA ALA A 480 29.88 -11.74 -14.86
C ALA A 480 29.04 -11.94 -13.58
N PHE A 481 28.54 -13.15 -13.37
CA PHE A 481 27.72 -13.47 -12.19
C PHE A 481 28.59 -13.88 -10.99
N ASN A 482 28.01 -13.81 -9.80
CA ASN A 482 28.54 -14.45 -8.60
C ASN A 482 27.57 -15.56 -8.18
N GLU A 483 28.10 -16.72 -7.80
CA GLU A 483 27.31 -17.89 -7.43
C GLU A 483 27.85 -18.54 -6.16
N LEU A 484 26.94 -18.87 -5.24
CA LEU A 484 27.17 -19.82 -4.16
C LEU A 484 26.10 -20.90 -4.28
N ARG A 485 26.49 -22.09 -4.71
CA ARG A 485 25.60 -23.23 -4.97
C ARG A 485 25.97 -24.41 -4.08
N PHE A 486 24.95 -25.06 -3.55
CA PHE A 486 25.03 -26.32 -2.81
C PHE A 486 24.35 -27.39 -3.66
N ASP A 487 25.01 -28.54 -3.83
CA ASP A 487 24.42 -29.74 -4.45
C ASP A 487 24.41 -30.87 -3.42
N ASP A 488 23.21 -31.29 -3.02
CA ASP A 488 22.98 -32.37 -2.04
C ASP A 488 22.82 -33.74 -2.71
N LYS A 489 23.30 -33.89 -3.94
CA LYS A 489 23.27 -35.18 -4.64
C LYS A 489 24.18 -36.18 -3.96
N LYS A 490 23.58 -37.23 -3.37
CA LYS A 490 24.29 -38.30 -2.66
C LYS A 490 25.48 -38.86 -3.45
N GLY A 491 26.66 -38.83 -2.84
CA GLY A 491 27.92 -39.34 -3.40
C GLY A 491 28.56 -38.42 -4.45
N ALA A 492 28.00 -37.23 -4.64
CA ALA A 492 28.49 -36.18 -5.52
C ALA A 492 28.17 -34.79 -4.92
N GLU A 493 28.17 -34.71 -3.59
CA GLU A 493 27.85 -33.48 -2.87
C GLU A 493 28.90 -32.40 -3.18
N GLU A 494 28.45 -31.17 -3.43
CA GLU A 494 29.33 -30.07 -3.85
C GLU A 494 28.92 -28.75 -3.19
N ILE A 495 29.93 -27.95 -2.82
CA ILE A 495 29.77 -26.51 -2.64
C ILE A 495 30.57 -25.83 -3.74
N PHE A 496 29.87 -25.12 -4.63
CA PHE A 496 30.44 -24.35 -5.72
C PHE A 496 30.40 -22.86 -5.39
N MET A 497 31.53 -22.18 -5.58
CA MET A 497 31.67 -20.74 -5.40
C MET A 497 32.33 -20.13 -6.63
N GLU A 498 31.64 -19.18 -7.25
CA GLU A 498 32.15 -18.40 -8.38
C GLU A 498 32.07 -16.92 -8.05
N ALA A 499 33.18 -16.23 -8.24
CA ALA A 499 33.27 -14.78 -8.15
C ALA A 499 33.45 -14.21 -9.55
N GLY A 500 32.53 -13.37 -10.00
CA GLY A 500 32.55 -12.80 -11.36
C GLY A 500 33.75 -11.89 -11.62
N LYS A 501 34.49 -11.50 -10.58
CA LYS A 501 35.72 -10.71 -10.70
C LYS A 501 36.72 -10.99 -9.57
N ASP A 502 36.61 -10.27 -8.45
CA ASP A 502 37.54 -10.35 -7.33
C ASP A 502 36.90 -11.14 -6.17
N HIS A 503 37.63 -12.11 -5.62
CA HIS A 503 37.25 -12.78 -4.37
C HIS A 503 38.20 -12.34 -3.25
N ASN A 504 37.72 -11.43 -2.41
CA ASN A 504 38.47 -10.91 -1.26
C ASN A 504 37.89 -11.47 0.04
N PHE A 505 38.74 -11.85 0.99
CA PHE A 505 38.34 -12.24 2.33
C PHE A 505 39.28 -11.67 3.38
N ILE A 506 38.74 -11.33 4.55
CA ILE A 506 39.49 -10.90 5.74
C ILE A 506 39.07 -11.79 6.89
N VAL A 507 40.05 -12.44 7.53
CA VAL A 507 39.83 -13.24 8.74
C VAL A 507 40.54 -12.54 9.89
N HIS A 508 39.77 -12.06 10.87
CA HIS A 508 40.31 -11.26 11.97
C HIS A 508 41.10 -12.06 13.02
N ASN A 509 40.99 -13.40 13.03
CA ASN A 509 41.69 -14.25 13.98
C ASN A 509 42.31 -15.47 13.27
N ASP A 510 41.65 -16.62 13.32
CA ASP A 510 42.18 -17.88 12.79
C ASP A 510 41.36 -18.35 11.58
N GLN A 511 42.06 -18.81 10.52
CA GLN A 511 41.47 -19.65 9.48
C GLN A 511 41.97 -21.08 9.66
N LYS A 512 41.05 -22.04 9.80
CA LYS A 512 41.36 -23.47 9.97
C LYS A 512 40.56 -24.29 8.96
N GLY A 513 41.17 -25.35 8.43
CA GLY A 513 40.52 -26.26 7.48
C GLY A 513 41.18 -27.63 7.46
N LYS A 514 40.44 -28.65 7.00
CA LYS A 514 40.91 -30.01 6.78
C LYS A 514 40.35 -30.51 5.46
N ILE A 515 41.24 -30.91 4.55
CA ILE A 515 40.88 -31.60 3.31
C ILE A 515 41.22 -33.08 3.53
N GLU A 516 40.21 -33.95 3.45
CA GLU A 516 40.37 -35.38 3.75
C GLU A 516 40.87 -36.21 2.55
N ASN A 517 40.77 -35.63 1.35
CA ASN A 517 41.31 -36.18 0.12
C ASN A 517 42.30 -35.18 -0.49
N ASP A 518 42.08 -34.74 -1.73
CA ASP A 518 43.04 -33.93 -2.49
C ASP A 518 42.70 -32.43 -2.50
N GLN A 519 43.72 -31.59 -2.59
CA GLN A 519 43.59 -30.15 -2.86
C GLN A 519 44.38 -29.79 -4.13
N THR A 520 43.73 -29.12 -5.07
CA THR A 520 44.34 -28.59 -6.29
C THR A 520 44.08 -27.10 -6.40
N ILE A 521 45.12 -26.32 -6.73
CA ILE A 521 45.04 -24.86 -6.90
C ILE A 521 45.84 -24.48 -8.13
N GLU A 522 45.19 -23.79 -9.08
CA GLU A 522 45.82 -23.19 -10.24
C GLU A 522 45.78 -21.67 -10.14
N VAL A 523 46.93 -21.02 -10.35
CA VAL A 523 47.04 -19.55 -10.41
C VAL A 523 47.69 -19.20 -11.74
N ILE A 524 46.90 -18.63 -12.66
CA ILE A 524 47.34 -18.35 -14.04
C ILE A 524 48.42 -17.26 -14.08
N LYS A 525 48.34 -16.28 -13.19
CA LYS A 525 49.28 -15.16 -13.13
C LYS A 525 50.20 -15.30 -11.92
N ASN A 526 50.09 -14.39 -10.96
CA ASN A 526 51.05 -14.28 -9.87
C ASN A 526 50.43 -14.79 -8.56
N ARG A 527 51.22 -15.53 -7.78
CA ARG A 527 50.92 -15.87 -6.38
C ARG A 527 51.96 -15.22 -5.48
N THR A 528 51.50 -14.48 -4.48
CA THR A 528 52.32 -13.91 -3.42
C THR A 528 51.85 -14.45 -2.08
N LEU A 529 52.79 -14.88 -1.23
CA LEU A 529 52.53 -15.32 0.14
C LEU A 529 53.41 -14.50 1.09
N THR A 530 52.79 -13.91 2.12
CA THR A 530 53.49 -13.13 3.13
C THR A 530 53.03 -13.58 4.52
N VAL A 531 53.97 -14.06 5.33
CA VAL A 531 53.81 -14.21 6.78
C VAL A 531 54.60 -13.07 7.43
N ALA A 532 53.88 -12.03 7.86
CA ALA A 532 54.52 -10.82 8.37
C ALA A 532 55.20 -11.06 9.74
N GLU A 533 54.55 -11.85 10.59
CA GLU A 533 55.04 -12.21 11.92
C GLU A 533 54.79 -13.71 12.18
N GLY A 534 55.70 -14.36 12.90
CA GLY A 534 55.59 -15.78 13.24
C GLY A 534 56.33 -16.69 12.25
N ASN A 535 55.80 -17.91 12.08
CA ASN A 535 56.48 -19.01 11.40
C ASN A 535 55.62 -19.58 10.27
N GLU A 536 56.27 -20.00 9.19
CA GLU A 536 55.67 -20.82 8.13
C GLU A 536 56.25 -22.25 8.21
N THR A 537 55.37 -23.24 8.34
CA THR A 537 55.76 -24.65 8.47
C THR A 537 55.07 -25.48 7.41
N HIS A 538 55.85 -26.24 6.63
CA HIS A 538 55.36 -27.24 5.69
C HIS A 538 55.74 -28.63 6.19
N THR A 539 54.80 -29.59 6.19
CA THR A 539 55.05 -30.95 6.64
C THR A 539 54.40 -31.97 5.72
N VAL A 540 55.21 -32.75 5.03
CA VAL A 540 54.79 -33.93 4.25
C VAL A 540 55.13 -35.17 5.06
N LYS A 541 54.13 -35.79 5.71
CA LYS A 541 54.36 -36.96 6.58
C LYS A 541 54.79 -38.21 5.80
N LYS A 542 54.26 -38.36 4.59
CA LYS A 542 54.52 -39.48 3.68
C LYS A 542 54.33 -39.00 2.24
N GLY A 543 55.22 -39.43 1.35
CA GLY A 543 55.22 -39.03 -0.06
C GLY A 543 56.31 -38.02 -0.39
N ASP A 544 56.16 -37.37 -1.54
CA ASP A 544 57.18 -36.50 -2.12
C ASP A 544 56.74 -35.03 -2.09
N GLN A 545 57.72 -34.12 -2.04
CA GLN A 545 57.53 -32.71 -2.34
C GLN A 545 58.28 -32.38 -3.64
N THR A 546 57.59 -31.93 -4.66
CA THR A 546 58.18 -31.57 -5.97
C THR A 546 57.92 -30.09 -6.28
N ILE A 547 58.97 -29.39 -6.72
CA ILE A 547 58.88 -28.02 -7.23
C ILE A 547 59.52 -28.02 -8.62
N SER A 548 58.76 -27.59 -9.63
CA SER A 548 59.24 -27.45 -11.02
C SER A 548 59.13 -26.00 -11.46
N ILE A 549 60.18 -25.48 -12.09
CA ILE A 549 60.21 -24.16 -12.70
C ILE A 549 60.74 -24.33 -14.13
N ASP A 550 59.84 -24.32 -15.10
CA ASP A 550 60.18 -24.59 -16.51
C ASP A 550 61.01 -23.44 -17.12
N SER A 551 60.73 -22.21 -16.69
CA SER A 551 61.49 -21.02 -17.08
C SER A 551 61.50 -19.99 -15.94
N GLY A 552 62.67 -19.43 -15.64
CA GLY A 552 62.84 -18.41 -14.60
C GLY A 552 63.93 -18.77 -13.59
N ASN A 553 63.89 -18.12 -12.43
CA ASN A 553 64.89 -18.29 -11.37
C ASN A 553 64.21 -18.64 -10.04
N GLN A 554 64.90 -19.43 -9.21
CA GLN A 554 64.59 -19.60 -7.79
C GLN A 554 65.64 -18.84 -6.96
N ALA A 555 65.20 -18.04 -5.99
CA ALA A 555 66.08 -17.30 -5.09
C ALA A 555 65.67 -17.51 -3.63
N LEU A 556 66.66 -17.67 -2.74
CA LEU A 556 66.49 -17.75 -1.29
C LEU A 556 67.39 -16.70 -0.62
N THR A 557 66.81 -15.81 0.17
CA THR A 557 67.54 -14.79 0.93
C THR A 557 67.19 -14.88 2.41
N ILE A 558 68.17 -15.16 3.26
CA ILE A 558 68.03 -15.15 4.72
C ILE A 558 68.90 -14.02 5.26
N LYS A 559 68.28 -12.92 5.71
CA LYS A 559 69.02 -11.73 6.18
C LYS A 559 69.77 -11.99 7.50
N LYS A 560 69.17 -12.79 8.38
CA LYS A 560 69.71 -13.20 9.69
C LYS A 560 69.24 -14.63 9.99
N GLY A 561 70.09 -15.42 10.61
CA GLY A 561 69.80 -16.82 10.97
C GLY A 561 70.60 -17.83 10.14
N THR A 562 70.13 -19.07 10.13
CA THR A 562 70.84 -20.22 9.57
C THR A 562 69.96 -20.98 8.59
N GLN A 563 70.51 -21.35 7.44
CA GLN A 563 69.93 -22.39 6.58
C GLN A 563 70.52 -23.75 6.98
N THR A 564 69.67 -24.72 7.33
CA THR A 564 70.09 -26.08 7.66
C THR A 564 69.54 -27.05 6.62
N ILE A 565 70.39 -27.91 6.07
CA ILE A 565 70.02 -29.02 5.19
C ILE A 565 70.50 -30.30 5.87
N ASP A 566 69.58 -31.00 6.55
CA ASP A 566 69.84 -32.29 7.21
C ASP A 566 69.12 -33.40 6.44
N VAL A 567 69.88 -34.26 5.78
CA VAL A 567 69.36 -35.32 4.92
C VAL A 567 70.05 -36.62 5.31
N LYS A 568 69.27 -37.59 5.82
CA LYS A 568 69.77 -38.94 6.15
C LYS A 568 70.16 -39.75 4.90
N GLY A 569 69.57 -39.41 3.76
CA GLY A 569 69.87 -40.00 2.45
C GLY A 569 70.91 -39.18 1.66
N ALA A 570 70.76 -39.17 0.33
CA ALA A 570 71.68 -38.45 -0.55
C ALA A 570 71.22 -37.00 -0.82
N VAL A 571 72.17 -36.06 -0.83
CA VAL A 571 71.99 -34.71 -1.40
C VAL A 571 72.62 -34.70 -2.79
N LYS A 572 71.83 -34.39 -3.82
CA LYS A 572 72.31 -34.29 -5.22
C LYS A 572 72.10 -32.86 -5.73
N ILE A 573 73.19 -32.24 -6.18
CA ILE A 573 73.16 -30.93 -6.86
C ILE A 573 73.79 -31.14 -8.23
N THR A 574 73.07 -30.80 -9.30
CA THR A 574 73.54 -30.97 -10.68
C THR A 574 73.26 -29.70 -11.46
N SER A 575 74.25 -29.24 -12.21
CA SER A 575 74.16 -28.06 -13.07
C SER A 575 74.90 -28.33 -14.37
N LYS A 576 74.32 -27.90 -15.49
CA LYS A 576 74.99 -27.95 -16.81
C LYS A 576 75.94 -26.77 -17.04
N ALA A 577 75.88 -25.74 -16.18
CA ALA A 577 76.63 -24.49 -16.35
C ALA A 577 77.68 -24.30 -15.25
N SER A 578 77.25 -24.13 -14.00
CA SER A 578 78.16 -24.04 -12.85
C SER A 578 77.44 -24.26 -11.52
N ILE A 579 78.21 -24.57 -10.47
CA ILE A 579 77.81 -24.53 -9.05
C ILE A 579 78.86 -23.71 -8.32
N GLU A 580 78.47 -22.68 -7.56
CA GLU A 580 79.39 -21.86 -6.77
C GLU A 580 78.94 -21.78 -5.32
N LEU A 581 79.84 -22.12 -4.40
CA LEU A 581 79.66 -21.97 -2.95
C LEU A 581 80.62 -20.86 -2.49
N LYS A 582 80.10 -19.79 -1.88
CA LYS A 582 80.90 -18.62 -1.51
C LYS A 582 80.59 -18.13 -0.11
N VAL A 583 81.64 -17.81 0.65
CA VAL A 583 81.56 -17.20 1.99
C VAL A 583 82.56 -16.04 2.05
N GLY A 584 82.06 -14.80 2.06
CA GLY A 584 82.92 -13.61 2.01
C GLY A 584 83.87 -13.64 0.81
N GLY A 585 85.18 -13.63 1.08
CA GLY A 585 86.24 -13.70 0.06
C GLY A 585 86.62 -15.12 -0.41
N SER A 586 86.10 -16.19 0.21
CA SER A 586 86.41 -17.58 -0.10
C SER A 586 85.33 -18.22 -0.98
N SER A 587 85.71 -19.08 -1.94
CA SER A 587 84.75 -19.77 -2.82
C SER A 587 85.23 -21.14 -3.32
N ILE A 588 84.27 -21.99 -3.68
CA ILE A 588 84.43 -23.24 -4.43
C ILE A 588 83.50 -23.14 -5.65
N LYS A 589 84.05 -23.25 -6.86
CA LYS A 589 83.29 -23.14 -8.11
C LYS A 589 83.53 -24.36 -9.00
N LEU A 590 82.45 -25.04 -9.36
CA LEU A 590 82.44 -26.17 -10.28
C LEU A 590 81.90 -25.70 -11.62
N THR A 591 82.56 -26.08 -12.71
CA THR A 591 82.12 -25.87 -14.10
C THR A 591 82.30 -27.16 -14.91
N PRO A 592 81.72 -27.27 -16.11
CA PRO A 592 82.00 -28.40 -17.01
C PRO A 592 83.49 -28.61 -17.33
N SER A 593 84.33 -27.58 -17.17
CA SER A 593 85.77 -27.63 -17.44
C SER A 593 86.64 -27.99 -16.23
N GLY A 594 86.12 -27.93 -15.00
CA GLY A 594 86.90 -28.24 -13.79
C GLY A 594 86.37 -27.64 -12.47
N ILE A 595 87.22 -27.66 -11.44
CA ILE A 595 86.92 -27.15 -10.09
C ILE A 595 87.95 -26.08 -9.71
N GLU A 596 87.48 -24.91 -9.28
CA GLU A 596 88.28 -23.79 -8.75
C GLU A 596 88.00 -23.61 -7.25
N ILE A 597 89.07 -23.47 -6.44
CA ILE A 597 88.98 -23.26 -4.99
C ILE A 597 89.82 -22.03 -4.63
N LYS A 598 89.22 -21.02 -4.00
CA LYS A 598 89.85 -19.75 -3.64
C LYS A 598 89.62 -19.40 -2.17
N GLY A 599 90.67 -18.89 -1.50
CA GLY A 599 90.59 -18.39 -0.14
C GLY A 599 91.91 -17.75 0.30
N THR A 600 91.89 -16.99 1.41
CA THR A 600 93.10 -16.38 2.00
C THR A 600 94.07 -17.42 2.54
N THR A 601 93.55 -18.55 2.99
CA THR A 601 94.32 -19.71 3.44
C THR A 601 93.61 -20.96 2.96
N LEU A 602 94.33 -21.84 2.29
CA LEU A 602 93.85 -23.17 1.88
C LEU A 602 94.60 -24.21 2.71
N LYS A 603 93.86 -24.99 3.51
CA LYS A 603 94.39 -26.13 4.25
C LYS A 603 93.67 -27.38 3.77
N ALA A 604 94.42 -28.34 3.27
CA ALA A 604 93.94 -29.68 2.97
C ALA A 604 94.84 -30.68 3.71
N LYS A 605 94.24 -31.58 4.50
CA LYS A 605 94.94 -32.58 5.29
C LYS A 605 94.28 -33.94 5.04
N GLY A 606 95.07 -34.92 4.60
CA GLY A 606 94.67 -36.32 4.64
C GLY A 606 95.21 -36.95 5.91
N ASP A 607 94.34 -37.52 6.75
CA ASP A 607 94.77 -38.14 8.01
C ASP A 607 95.48 -39.49 7.80
N ALA A 608 95.21 -40.18 6.67
CA ALA A 608 95.94 -41.39 6.24
C ALA A 608 96.81 -41.12 5.00
N THR A 609 96.24 -40.54 3.95
CA THR A 609 96.94 -40.26 2.69
C THR A 609 96.32 -39.04 2.03
N ALA A 610 97.13 -38.18 1.42
CA ALA A 610 96.68 -37.11 0.56
C ALA A 610 97.45 -37.22 -0.77
N GLU A 611 96.76 -37.47 -1.87
CA GLU A 611 97.36 -37.55 -3.20
C GLU A 611 96.80 -36.46 -4.09
N VAL A 612 97.68 -35.76 -4.81
CA VAL A 612 97.32 -34.81 -5.88
C VAL A 612 98.00 -35.29 -7.15
N LYS A 613 97.21 -35.76 -8.13
CA LYS A 613 97.69 -36.29 -9.42
C LYS A 613 97.00 -35.54 -10.55
N ALA A 614 97.76 -35.19 -11.60
CA ALA A 614 97.24 -34.63 -12.84
C ALA A 614 97.66 -35.52 -14.01
N GLY A 615 96.74 -35.88 -14.91
CA GLY A 615 97.07 -36.63 -16.13
C GLY A 615 97.84 -35.81 -17.18
N GLY A 616 97.84 -34.48 -17.03
CA GLY A 616 98.65 -33.53 -17.80
C GLY A 616 99.68 -32.82 -16.91
N MET A 617 99.62 -31.49 -16.82
CA MET A 617 100.57 -30.68 -16.04
C MET A 617 100.02 -30.32 -14.64
N LEU A 618 100.79 -30.59 -13.60
CA LEU A 618 100.57 -30.07 -12.25
C LEU A 618 101.48 -28.86 -12.03
N THR A 619 100.91 -27.70 -11.66
CA THR A 619 101.67 -26.48 -11.37
C THR A 619 101.42 -26.04 -9.94
N ILE A 620 102.48 -25.98 -9.13
CA ILE A 620 102.46 -25.47 -7.75
C ILE A 620 103.32 -24.21 -7.72
N LYS A 621 102.76 -23.07 -7.32
CA LYS A 621 103.45 -21.78 -7.27
C LYS A 621 103.22 -21.11 -5.91
N GLY A 622 104.30 -20.63 -5.30
CA GLY A 622 104.29 -19.88 -4.03
C GLY A 622 105.66 -19.25 -3.78
N SER A 623 105.72 -18.17 -3.00
CA SER A 623 106.98 -17.49 -2.63
C SER A 623 107.93 -18.40 -1.84
N LEU A 624 107.37 -19.38 -1.11
CA LEU A 624 108.09 -20.50 -0.52
C LEU A 624 107.24 -21.76 -0.73
N THR A 625 107.77 -22.72 -1.49
CA THR A 625 107.09 -24.00 -1.75
C THR A 625 107.96 -25.12 -1.16
N LYS A 626 107.47 -25.82 -0.14
CA LYS A 626 108.14 -26.99 0.44
C LYS A 626 107.42 -28.24 -0.02
N ILE A 627 108.06 -28.98 -0.91
CA ILE A 627 107.65 -30.34 -1.31
C ILE A 627 108.64 -31.26 -0.61
N ASN A 628 108.15 -32.09 0.32
CA ASN A 628 108.96 -33.09 1.01
C ASN A 628 108.62 -34.46 0.46
#